data_AF-A0A3B9H4S1-F1
#
_entry.id   AF-A0A3B9H4S1-F1
#
_cell.length_a   1.000
_cell.length_b   1.000
_cell.length_c   1.000
_cell.angle_alpha   90.00
_cell.angle_beta   90.00
_cell.angle_gamma   90.00
#
_symmetry.space_group_name_H-M   'P 1'
#
loop_
_entity.id
_entity.type
_entity.pdbx_description
1 polymer ?
#
loop_
_entity_poly.entity_id
_entity_poly.type
_entity_poly.pdbx_seq_one_letter_code
_entity_poly.pdbx_strand_id
1 'polypeptide(L)'
;MKHGISNLSEGGQIIISGDVRSEKLVIEVLNSGTYRPDKQKRSTGIGLENSKKRLNIIFGSHATMTIGNENGFVKTQIEIPLDKMN
;
A
#
# COMPACT_ATOMS: atom_id res chain seq x y z
N MET A 1 -7.56 17.36 -3.38
CA MET A 1 -7.90 16.67 -2.12
C MET A 1 -7.79 15.17 -2.35
N LYS A 2 -7.07 14.45 -1.48
CA LYS A 2 -6.72 13.02 -1.68
C LYS A 2 -7.84 12.14 -1.13
N HIS A 3 -8.32 11.18 -1.93
CA HIS A 3 -9.38 10.22 -1.56
C HIS A 3 -8.87 9.17 -0.56
N GLY A 4 -8.71 9.58 0.71
CA GLY A 4 -8.55 8.67 1.85
C GLY A 4 -9.91 8.32 2.47
N ILE A 5 -9.91 8.01 3.78
CA ILE A 5 -11.11 7.85 4.63
C ILE A 5 -12.13 9.00 4.54
N SER A 6 -11.76 10.11 3.91
CA SER A 6 -12.58 11.31 3.67
C SER A 6 -13.91 11.07 2.95
N ASN A 7 -14.08 9.93 2.26
CA ASN A 7 -15.35 9.57 1.60
C ASN A 7 -16.30 8.73 2.49
N LEU A 8 -15.91 8.37 3.72
CA LEU A 8 -16.76 7.66 4.67
C LEU A 8 -17.41 8.68 5.60
N SER A 9 -18.74 8.84 5.49
CA SER A 9 -19.53 9.79 6.28
C SER A 9 -19.49 9.52 7.79
N GLU A 10 -19.22 8.28 8.19
CA GLU A 10 -19.06 7.86 9.59
C GLU A 10 -17.59 7.84 10.06
N GLY A 11 -16.66 8.29 9.21
CA GLY A 11 -15.23 8.11 9.44
C GLY A 11 -14.73 6.74 8.98
N GLY A 12 -13.43 6.49 9.14
CA GLY A 12 -12.80 5.24 8.73
C GLY A 12 -11.54 4.97 9.53
N GLN A 13 -11.05 3.74 9.44
CA GLN A 13 -9.88 3.28 10.16
C GLN A 13 -8.70 3.10 9.19
N ILE A 14 -7.52 3.52 9.64
CA ILE A 14 -6.25 3.19 9.01
C ILE A 14 -5.44 2.37 10.02
N ILE A 15 -4.99 1.20 9.60
CA ILE A 15 -4.13 0.31 10.40
C ILE A 15 -2.81 0.18 9.64
N ILE A 16 -1.69 0.34 10.35
CA ILE A 16 -0.36 0.13 9.80
C ILE A 16 0.34 -0.89 10.70
N SER A 17 0.83 -1.97 10.10
CA SER A 17 1.62 -3.00 10.78
C SER A 17 2.92 -3.25 10.03
N GLY A 18 3.93 -3.70 10.77
CA GLY A 18 5.22 -4.09 10.24
C GLY A 18 5.69 -5.35 10.95
N ASP A 19 6.10 -6.35 10.17
CA ASP A 19 6.54 -7.63 10.70
C ASP A 19 7.72 -8.16 9.89
N VAL A 20 8.63 -8.88 10.53
CA VAL A 20 9.80 -9.46 9.86
C VAL A 20 9.51 -10.91 9.56
N ARG A 21 9.50 -11.27 8.27
CA ARG A 21 9.23 -12.64 7.80
C ARG A 21 10.28 -13.01 6.76
N SER A 22 10.97 -14.12 6.96
CA SER A 22 11.96 -14.66 6.01
C SER A 22 12.94 -13.59 5.51
N GLU A 23 13.58 -12.87 6.43
CA GLU A 23 14.59 -11.81 6.16
C GLU A 23 14.06 -10.58 5.39
N LYS A 24 12.73 -10.45 5.29
CA LYS A 24 12.07 -9.29 4.71
C LYS A 24 11.27 -8.55 5.76
N LEU A 25 11.27 -7.23 5.67
CA LEU A 25 10.29 -6.40 6.34
C LEU A 25 9.01 -6.40 5.49
N VAL A 26 7.92 -6.88 6.08
CA VAL A 26 6.58 -6.86 5.52
C VAL A 26 5.80 -5.74 6.20
N ILE A 27 5.42 -4.72 5.45
CA ILE A 27 4.61 -3.59 5.91
C ILE A 27 3.21 -3.76 5.32
N GLU A 28 2.19 -3.74 6.16
CA GLU A 28 0.79 -3.77 5.72
C GLU A 28 0.09 -2.47 6.13
N VAL A 29 -0.68 -1.91 5.20
CA VAL A 29 -1.53 -0.75 5.42
C VAL A 29 -2.95 -1.13 5.04
N LEU A 30 -3.86 -1.15 6.02
CA LEU A 30 -5.28 -1.39 5.83
C LEU A 30 -6.02 -0.06 5.97
N ASN A 31 -6.72 0.34 4.92
CA ASN A 31 -7.56 1.54 4.93
C ASN A 31 -9.02 1.15 4.71
N SER A 32 -9.94 1.59 5.56
CA SER A 32 -11.37 1.28 5.38
C SER A 32 -11.87 1.63 3.98
N GLY A 33 -12.67 0.74 3.39
CA GLY A 33 -13.31 0.96 2.10
C GLY A 33 -12.98 -0.14 1.08
N THR A 34 -13.16 0.19 -0.20
CA THR A 34 -12.99 -0.77 -1.31
C THR A 34 -12.20 -0.15 -2.45
N TYR A 35 -11.15 -0.86 -2.86
CA TYR A 35 -10.34 -0.59 -4.03
C TYR A 35 -11.10 -1.04 -5.28
N ARG A 36 -11.41 -0.08 -6.16
CA ARG A 36 -12.14 -0.26 -7.43
C ARG A 36 -11.33 0.38 -8.55
N PRO A 37 -10.32 -0.31 -9.09
CA PRO A 37 -9.37 0.28 -10.05
C PRO A 37 -10.05 0.75 -11.34
N ASP A 38 -11.15 0.13 -11.73
CA ASP A 38 -12.00 0.44 -12.88
C ASP A 38 -12.80 1.75 -12.73
N LYS A 39 -13.10 2.18 -11.49
CA LYS A 39 -13.97 3.34 -11.21
C LYS A 39 -13.21 4.57 -10.66
N GLN A 40 -11.90 4.48 -10.46
CA GLN A 40 -11.13 5.55 -9.83
C GLN A 40 -10.65 6.60 -10.84
N LYS A 41 -11.20 7.82 -10.75
CA LYS A 41 -10.73 9.02 -11.45
C LYS A 41 -9.34 9.43 -10.93
N ARG A 42 -8.27 9.01 -11.63
CA ARG A 42 -6.87 9.54 -11.67
C ARG A 42 -6.07 9.80 -10.38
N SER A 43 -6.65 10.17 -9.23
CA SER A 43 -5.88 10.75 -8.11
C SER A 43 -5.25 9.73 -7.14
N THR A 44 -5.87 8.57 -6.91
CA THR A 44 -5.29 7.44 -6.13
C THR A 44 -4.19 6.70 -6.89
N GLY A 45 -4.31 6.63 -8.23
CA GLY A 45 -3.33 5.98 -9.09
C GLY A 45 -1.95 6.62 -9.00
N ILE A 46 -1.87 7.96 -9.00
CA ILE A 46 -0.60 8.69 -8.96
C ILE A 46 0.18 8.40 -7.67
N GLY A 47 -0.50 8.34 -6.53
CA GLY A 47 0.14 8.05 -5.24
C GLY A 47 0.75 6.65 -5.21
N LEU A 48 0.00 5.64 -5.64
CA LEU A 48 0.47 4.26 -5.65
C LEU A 48 1.59 4.05 -6.69
N GLU A 49 1.47 4.66 -7.88
CA GLU A 49 2.52 4.62 -8.90
C GLU A 49 3.82 5.26 -8.42
N ASN A 50 3.73 6.40 -7.74
CA ASN A 50 4.92 7.06 -7.19
C ASN A 50 5.60 6.20 -6.12
N SER A 51 4.83 5.56 -5.25
CA SER A 51 5.38 4.64 -4.26
C SER A 51 6.04 3.43 -4.93
N LYS A 52 5.41 2.82 -5.96
CA LYS A 52 6.00 1.72 -6.75
C LYS A 52 7.30 2.13 -7.43
N LYS A 53 7.33 3.28 -8.10
CA LYS A 53 8.53 3.83 -8.75
C LYS A 53 9.67 4.02 -7.75
N ARG A 54 9.38 4.58 -6.57
CA ARG A 54 10.38 4.79 -5.50
C ARG A 54 10.92 3.48 -4.96
N LEU A 55 10.06 2.48 -4.70
CA LEU A 55 10.53 1.15 -4.29
C LEU A 55 11.47 0.54 -5.34
N ASN A 56 11.11 0.63 -6.62
CA ASN A 56 11.97 0.12 -7.70
C ASN A 56 13.32 0.85 -7.79
N ILE A 57 13.37 2.17 -7.52
CA ILE A 57 14.64 2.93 -7.49
C ILE A 57 15.54 2.46 -6.34
N ILE A 58 14.96 2.18 -5.17
CA ILE A 58 15.73 1.88 -3.96
C ILE A 58 16.13 0.41 -3.88
N PHE A 59 15.23 -0.50 -4.29
CA PHE A 59 15.36 -1.94 -4.08
C PHE A 59 15.29 -2.76 -5.38
N GLY A 60 15.04 -2.13 -6.53
CA GLY A 60 14.86 -2.83 -7.80
C GLY A 60 13.76 -3.89 -7.72
N SER A 61 14.05 -5.07 -8.26
CA SER A 61 13.16 -6.24 -8.24
C SER A 61 13.03 -6.91 -6.86
N HIS A 62 13.75 -6.46 -5.85
CA HIS A 62 13.78 -7.10 -4.53
C HIS A 62 12.72 -6.55 -3.57
N ALA A 63 12.06 -5.45 -3.95
CA ALA A 63 10.88 -4.97 -3.27
C ALA A 63 9.62 -5.35 -4.05
N THR A 64 8.55 -5.67 -3.32
CA THR A 64 7.22 -5.87 -3.91
C THR A 64 6.22 -4.94 -3.26
N MET A 65 5.18 -4.57 -4.02
CA MET A 65 4.02 -3.85 -3.50
C MET A 65 2.75 -4.36 -4.15
N THR A 66 1.84 -4.86 -3.34
CA THR A 66 0.52 -5.33 -3.77
C THR A 66 -0.56 -4.47 -3.16
N ILE A 67 -1.71 -4.41 -3.83
CA ILE A 67 -2.91 -3.75 -3.33
C ILE A 67 -4.12 -4.63 -3.62
N GLY A 68 -5.04 -4.74 -2.66
CA GLY A 68 -6.24 -5.55 -2.78
C GLY A 68 -7.33 -5.15 -1.81
N ASN A 69 -8.44 -5.87 -1.85
CA ASN A 69 -9.52 -5.75 -0.87
C ASN A 69 -9.46 -6.93 0.10
N GLU A 70 -9.58 -6.66 1.39
CA GLU A 70 -9.62 -7.68 2.44
C GLU A 70 -10.57 -7.21 3.55
N ASN A 71 -11.63 -7.98 3.84
CA ASN A 71 -12.54 -7.76 4.98
C ASN A 71 -13.07 -6.32 5.16
N GLY A 72 -13.43 -5.64 4.07
CA GLY A 72 -13.93 -4.25 4.11
C GLY A 72 -12.83 -3.18 4.17
N PHE A 73 -11.57 -3.59 4.00
CA PHE A 73 -10.41 -2.72 3.89
C PHE A 73 -9.77 -2.83 2.51
N VAL A 74 -9.14 -1.74 2.10
CA VAL A 74 -8.11 -1.72 1.07
C VAL A 74 -6.78 -2.02 1.74
N LYS A 75 -6.22 -3.18 1.40
CA LYS A 75 -4.91 -3.62 1.88
C LYS A 75 -3.84 -3.26 0.89
N THR A 76 -2.82 -2.54 1.34
CA THR A 76 -1.55 -2.39 0.63
C THR A 76 -0.48 -3.15 1.41
N GLN A 77 0.23 -4.06 0.77
CA GLN A 77 1.34 -4.79 1.37
C GLN A 77 2.62 -4.43 0.62
N ILE A 78 3.68 -4.15 1.38
CA ILE A 78 5.01 -3.85 0.88
C ILE A 78 5.96 -4.86 1.50
N GLU A 79 6.79 -5.48 0.68
CA GLU A 79 7.87 -6.34 1.16
C GLU A 79 9.20 -5.76 0.68
N ILE A 80 10.14 -5.56 1.60
CA ILE A 80 11.50 -5.10 1.30
C ILE A 80 12.52 -5.97 2.04
N PRO A 81 13.73 -6.16 1.48
CA PRO A 81 14.81 -6.85 2.20
C PRO A 81 15.24 -6.03 3.44
N LEU A 82 15.57 -6.72 4.54
CA LEU A 82 16.05 -6.05 5.76
C LEU A 82 17.47 -5.48 5.61
N ASP A 83 18.33 -6.21 4.90
CA ASP A 83 19.68 -5.76 4.61
C ASP A 83 19.71 -5.05 3.26
N LYS A 84 20.46 -3.94 3.22
CA LYS A 84 20.81 -3.33 1.94
C LYS A 84 21.63 -4.36 1.17
N MET A 85 21.15 -4.71 -0.01
CA MET A 85 21.94 -5.51 -0.94
C MET A 85 23.24 -4.75 -1.22
N ASN A 86 24.37 -5.38 -0.89
CA ASN A 86 25.70 -4.91 -1.25
C ASN A 86 25.93 -5.09 -2.75
#